data_AF-A0A101I6W0-F1
#
_entry.id   AF-A0A101I6W0-F1
#
_cell.length_a   1.000
_cell.length_b   1.000
_cell.length_c   1.000
_cell.angle_alpha   90.00
_cell.angle_beta   90.00
_cell.angle_gamma   90.00
#
_symmetry.space_group_name_H-M   'P 1'
#
loop_
_entity.id
_entity.type
_entity.pdbx_description
1 polymer ?
#
loop_
_entity_poly.entity_id
_entity_poly.type
_entity_poly.pdbx_seq_one_letter_code
_entity_poly.pdbx_strand_id
1 'polypeptide(L)'
;MTSSAYIAKHGARVLLLEKNEKCGGLINSFWRDGFLFDGGVRALESAGIILPMLRELGIEIERVKSPVSVGIEDSVIRVTSKES
;
A
#
# COMPACT_ATOMS: atom_id res chain seq x y z
N MET A 1 -12.61 -3.52 0.33
CA MET A 1 -12.16 -3.09 -1.01
C MET A 1 -11.60 -4.25 -1.82
N THR A 2 -10.51 -4.91 -1.39
CA THR A 2 -9.88 -6.03 -2.12
C THR A 2 -10.89 -7.13 -2.47
N SER A 3 -11.65 -7.64 -1.50
CA SER A 3 -12.67 -8.68 -1.76
C SER A 3 -13.70 -8.23 -2.80
N SER A 4 -14.18 -6.99 -2.70
CA SER A 4 -15.13 -6.40 -3.65
C SER A 4 -14.56 -6.35 -5.07
N ALA A 5 -13.29 -5.94 -5.22
CA ALA A 5 -12.60 -5.90 -6.51
C ALA A 5 -12.48 -7.30 -7.14
N TYR A 6 -12.07 -8.30 -6.35
CA TYR A 6 -11.96 -9.68 -6.84
C TYR A 6 -13.33 -10.27 -7.19
N ILE A 7 -14.36 -10.07 -6.38
CA ILE A 7 -15.71 -10.57 -6.67
C ILE A 7 -16.26 -9.91 -7.95
N ALA A 8 -16.09 -8.60 -8.10
CA ALA A 8 -16.51 -7.87 -9.30
C ALA A 8 -15.75 -8.33 -10.56
N LYS A 9 -14.43 -8.58 -10.45
CA LYS A 9 -13.61 -9.14 -11.53
C LYS A 9 -14.15 -10.47 -12.05
N HIS A 10 -14.79 -11.28 -11.20
CA HIS A 10 -15.39 -12.56 -11.58
C HIS A 10 -16.86 -12.45 -12.02
N GLY A 11 -17.32 -11.25 -12.37
CA GLY A 11 -18.62 -11.03 -13.04
C GLY A 11 -19.82 -10.87 -12.10
N ALA A 12 -19.62 -10.85 -10.79
CA ALA A 12 -20.71 -10.58 -9.85
C ALA A 12 -20.99 -9.08 -9.73
N ARG A 13 -22.27 -8.73 -9.53
CA ARG A 13 -22.70 -7.37 -9.22
C ARG A 13 -22.44 -7.08 -7.74
N VAL A 14 -21.52 -6.17 -7.46
CA VAL A 14 -21.04 -5.85 -6.10
C VAL A 14 -21.46 -4.45 -5.69
N LEU A 15 -21.91 -4.31 -4.44
CA LEU A 15 -22.09 -3.03 -3.75
C LEU A 15 -21.05 -2.92 -2.65
N LEU A 16 -20.25 -1.86 -2.66
CA LEU A 16 -19.33 -1.49 -1.57
C LEU A 16 -19.93 -0.29 -0.83
N LEU A 17 -20.15 -0.45 0.48
CA LEU A 17 -20.62 0.62 1.34
C LEU A 17 -19.45 1.10 2.21
N GLU A 18 -19.14 2.39 2.11
CA GLU A 18 -18.12 3.07 2.91
C GLU A 18 -18.79 4.19 3.68
N LYS A 19 -18.43 4.34 4.96
CA LYS A 19 -19.01 5.38 5.83
C LYS A 19 -18.33 6.72 5.59
N ASN A 20 -17.02 6.69 5.31
CA ASN A 20 -16.22 7.89 5.09
C ASN A 20 -16.43 8.46 3.69
N GLU A 21 -16.08 9.73 3.50
CA GLU A 21 -16.15 10.39 2.19
C GLU A 21 -15.25 9.72 1.14
N LYS A 22 -14.12 9.16 1.59
CA LYS A 22 -13.15 8.47 0.72
C LYS A 22 -12.93 7.04 1.20
N CYS A 23 -12.81 6.15 0.22
CA CYS A 23 -12.36 4.78 0.44
C CYS A 23 -10.87 4.74 0.80
N GLY A 24 -10.43 3.71 1.51
CA GLY A 24 -9.01 3.46 1.80
C GLY A 24 -8.72 3.12 3.27
N GLY A 25 -9.57 3.59 4.19
CA GLY A 25 -9.42 3.30 5.63
C GLY A 25 -8.06 3.75 6.17
N LEU A 26 -7.29 2.82 6.73
CA LEU A 26 -5.94 3.07 7.28
C LEU A 26 -4.86 3.31 6.21
N ILE A 27 -5.21 3.23 4.93
CA ILE A 27 -4.35 3.59 3.81
C ILE A 27 -4.97 4.80 3.14
N ASN A 28 -4.48 5.99 3.50
CA ASN A 28 -4.98 7.25 2.96
C ASN A 28 -3.90 8.33 2.99
N SER A 29 -4.09 9.35 2.17
CA SER A 29 -3.26 10.55 2.15
C SER A 29 -4.15 11.78 2.07
N PHE A 30 -3.68 12.91 2.59
CA PHE A 30 -4.38 14.20 2.56
C PHE A 30 -3.44 15.34 2.23
N TRP A 31 -3.98 16.36 1.55
CA TRP A 31 -3.23 17.56 1.21
C TRP A 31 -3.41 18.62 2.30
N ARG A 32 -2.30 19.25 2.70
CA ARG A 32 -2.32 20.39 3.61
C ARG A 32 -1.14 21.32 3.30
N ASP A 33 -1.42 22.61 3.19
CA ASP A 33 -0.41 23.66 2.98
C ASP A 33 0.53 23.39 1.78
N GLY A 34 0.00 22.76 0.71
CA GLY A 34 0.76 22.42 -0.51
C GLY A 34 1.53 21.10 -0.44
N PHE A 35 1.43 20.34 0.65
CA PHE A 35 2.10 19.05 0.84
C PHE A 35 1.09 17.90 0.90
N LEU A 36 1.48 16.75 0.35
CA LEU A 36 0.75 15.49 0.50
C LEU A 36 1.32 14.73 1.70
N PHE A 37 0.48 14.44 2.68
CA PHE A 37 0.84 13.66 3.87
C PHE A 37 0.16 12.29 3.82
N ASP A 38 0.86 11.28 4.33
CA ASP A 38 0.24 9.99 4.61
C ASP A 38 -0.52 10.07 5.94
N GLY A 39 -1.84 9.93 5.89
CA GLY A 39 -2.71 9.90 7.07
C GLY A 39 -2.82 8.51 7.70
N GLY A 40 -2.09 7.54 7.16
CA GLY A 40 -2.05 6.17 7.64
C GLY A 40 -0.71 5.51 7.32
N VAL A 41 -0.73 4.40 6.59
CA VAL A 41 0.50 3.69 6.20
C VAL A 41 1.30 4.50 5.17
N ARG A 42 2.57 4.78 5.49
CA ARG A 42 3.52 5.49 4.60
C ARG A 42 4.14 4.61 3.52
N ALA A 43 4.43 3.35 3.85
CA ALA A 43 5.08 2.42 2.93
C ALA A 43 4.48 1.03 3.07
N LEU A 44 4.23 0.38 1.94
CA LEU A 44 3.78 -1.01 1.89
C LEU A 44 5.00 -1.91 1.71
N GLU A 45 5.25 -2.77 2.69
CA GLU A 45 6.23 -3.82 2.57
C GLU A 45 5.65 -4.95 1.71
N SER A 46 6.43 -5.43 0.75
CA SER A 46 5.98 -6.47 -0.18
C SER A 46 6.33 -7.85 0.38
N ALA A 47 5.58 -8.29 1.39
CA ALA A 47 5.59 -9.67 1.91
C ALA A 47 4.98 -10.72 0.95
N GLY A 48 5.12 -10.51 -0.37
CA GLY A 48 4.64 -11.42 -1.40
C GLY A 48 3.16 -11.30 -1.79
N ILE A 49 2.38 -10.39 -1.19
CA ILE A 49 0.93 -10.27 -1.47
C ILE A 49 0.60 -9.06 -2.36
N ILE A 50 1.15 -7.87 -2.06
CA ILE A 50 0.77 -6.62 -2.73
C ILE A 50 1.11 -6.65 -4.22
N LEU A 51 2.31 -7.07 -4.61
CA LEU A 51 2.73 -7.06 -6.01
C LEU A 51 1.93 -8.04 -6.89
N PRO A 52 1.68 -9.30 -6.48
CA PRO A 52 0.77 -10.18 -7.21
C PRO A 52 -0.66 -9.62 -7.31
N MET A 53 -1.20 -9.08 -6.21
CA MET A 53 -2.54 -8.49 -6.20
C MET A 53 -2.68 -7.35 -7.22
N LEU A 54 -1.71 -6.44 -7.28
CA LEU A 54 -1.72 -5.34 -8.26
C LEU A 54 -1.72 -5.88 -9.70
N ARG A 55 -0.88 -6.88 -10.00
CA ARG A 55 -0.85 -7.52 -11.33
C ARG A 55 -2.17 -8.20 -11.66
N GLU A 56 -2.74 -8.95 -10.73
CA GLU A 56 -4.03 -9.62 -10.92
C GLU A 56 -5.17 -8.64 -11.15
N LEU A 57 -5.16 -7.49 -10.47
CA LEU A 57 -6.17 -6.44 -10.64
C LEU A 57 -5.88 -5.50 -11.81
N GLY A 58 -4.75 -5.66 -12.51
CA GLY A 58 -4.35 -4.80 -13.64
C GLY A 58 -4.01 -3.37 -13.21
N ILE A 59 -3.50 -3.18 -11.99
CA ILE A 59 -3.17 -1.88 -11.43
C ILE A 59 -1.67 -1.62 -11.59
N GLU A 60 -1.33 -0.57 -12.33
CA GLU A 60 0.05 -0.06 -12.42
C GLU A 60 0.24 1.09 -11.44
N ILE A 61 1.34 1.05 -10.69
CA ILE A 61 1.71 2.09 -9.73
C ILE A 61 3.22 2.30 -9.76
N GLU A 62 3.63 3.56 -9.63
CA GLU A 62 5.04 3.91 -9.45
C GLU A 62 5.55 3.36 -8.12
N ARG A 63 6.73 2.74 -8.16
CA ARG A 63 7.37 2.14 -6.99
C ARG A 63 8.68 2.85 -6.73
N VAL A 64 8.80 3.41 -5.53
CA VAL A 64 10.03 4.03 -5.05
C VAL A 64 10.66 3.14 -3.97
N LYS A 65 11.99 3.07 -3.94
CA LYS A 65 12.71 2.32 -2.89
C LYS A 65 12.54 3.07 -1.56
N SER A 66 12.11 2.35 -0.53
CA SER A 66 12.06 2.86 0.85
C SER A 66 13.17 2.20 1.67
N PRO A 67 14.37 2.82 1.78
CA PRO A 67 15.46 2.24 2.56
C PRO A 67 15.09 2.20 4.05
N VAL A 68 15.37 1.07 4.70
CA VAL A 68 15.14 0.88 6.14
C VAL A 68 16.43 0.46 6.84
N SER A 69 16.53 0.76 8.12
CA SER A 69 17.68 0.40 8.96
C SER A 69 17.17 -0.10 10.31
N VAL A 70 17.91 -1.02 10.93
CA VAL A 70 17.64 -1.54 12.27
C VAL A 70 18.71 -1.01 13.22
N GLY A 71 18.29 -0.36 14.30
CA GLY A 71 19.18 0.10 15.37
C GLY A 71 19.16 -0.87 16.56
N ILE A 72 20.33 -1.21 17.09
CA ILE A 72 20.51 -1.99 18.33
C ILE A 72 21.60 -1.29 19.15
N GLU A 73 21.23 -0.73 20.31
CA GLU A 73 22.12 0.12 21.11
C GLU A 73 22.78 1.21 20.23
N ASP A 74 24.11 1.28 20.19
CA ASP A 74 24.87 2.23 19.40
C ASP A 74 25.11 1.78 17.95
N SER A 75 24.55 0.65 17.54
CA SER A 75 24.75 0.06 16.21
C SER A 75 23.56 0.33 15.29
N VAL A 76 23.82 0.81 14.07
CA VAL A 76 22.82 0.98 13.01
C VAL A 76 23.17 0.09 11.82
N ILE A 77 22.31 -0.88 11.55
CA ILE A 77 22.46 -1.84 10.46
C ILE A 77 21.52 -1.42 9.33
N ARG A 78 22.08 -1.05 8.18
CA ARG A 78 21.29 -0.79 6.97
C ARG A 78 20.76 -2.11 6.41
N VAL A 79 19.45 -2.22 6.24
CA VAL A 79 18.85 -3.39 5.61
C VAL A 79 19.00 -3.23 4.10
N THR A 80 19.92 -4.00 3.53
CA THR A 80 20.07 -4.12 2.07
C THR A 80 19.33 -5.36 1.60
N SER A 81 18.43 -5.23 0.64
CA SER A 81 17.84 -6.37 -0.06
C SER A 81 18.95 -7.16 -0.77
N LYS A 82 18.98 -8.49 -0.65
CA LYS A 82 19.66 -9.32 -1.66
C LYS A 82 18.90 -9.13 -2.97
N GLU A 83 19.60 -8.77 -4.03
CA GLU A 83 19.06 -8.93 -5.38
C GLU A 83 18.77 -10.42 -5.58
N SER A 84 17.52 -10.74 -5.88
CA SER A 84 17.07 -12.04 -6.39
C SER A 84 16.44 -11.81 -7.75
#